data_AF-A0A819F4F4-F1
#
_entry.id   AF-A0A819F4F4-F1
#
_cell.length_a   1.000
_cell.length_b   1.000
_cell.length_c   1.000
_cell.angle_alpha   90.00
_cell.angle_beta   90.00
_cell.angle_gamma   90.00
#
_symmetry.space_group_name_H-M   'P 1'
#
loop_
_entity.id
_entity.type
_entity.pdbx_description
1 polymer ?
#
loop_
_entity_poly.entity_id
_entity_poly.type
_entity_poly.pdbx_seq_one_letter_code
_entity_poly.pdbx_strand_id
1 'polypeptide(L)'
;MESLSTTATLRSFSKYNSNKKSTKFPYECKICGALARYTYFGAVSCDSCKMFFRRNAEFGQESFKCHFDGRCQVNIHNRHICASCRLAKCFKSGMRINMFRCSNSTIRNKKKTKTKSISKHLVNVVKQNQVHMVKDF
;
A
#
# COMPACT_ATOMS: atom_id res chain seq x y z
N MET A 1 -37.38 -1.96 -47.94
CA MET A 1 -37.50 -0.92 -46.92
C MET A 1 -36.10 -0.62 -46.42
N GLU A 2 -35.65 0.59 -46.74
CA GLU A 2 -34.63 1.46 -46.12
C GLU A 2 -34.08 1.05 -44.74
N SER A 3 -32.87 1.38 -44.30
CA SER A 3 -31.83 2.34 -44.76
C SER A 3 -30.54 2.18 -43.92
N LEU A 4 -29.48 2.86 -44.36
CA LEU A 4 -28.09 2.87 -43.89
C LEU A 4 -27.84 3.39 -42.46
N SER A 5 -26.72 2.97 -41.83
CA SER A 5 -25.70 3.86 -41.19
C SER A 5 -24.56 3.04 -40.56
N THR A 6 -23.31 3.15 -41.03
CA THR A 6 -22.17 3.88 -40.38
C THR A 6 -22.00 3.54 -38.88
N THR A 7 -20.88 3.10 -38.33
CA THR A 7 -19.47 3.47 -38.52
C THR A 7 -18.58 2.56 -37.65
N ALA A 8 -17.29 2.50 -37.99
CA ALA A 8 -16.15 2.05 -37.20
C ALA A 8 -16.34 2.07 -35.66
N THR A 9 -15.92 1.05 -34.91
CA THR A 9 -14.51 0.94 -34.51
C THR A 9 -14.23 -0.41 -33.83
N LEU A 10 -13.29 -1.16 -34.40
CA LEU A 10 -12.40 -2.02 -33.61
C LEU A 10 -11.83 -1.14 -32.50
N ARG A 11 -12.31 -1.29 -31.25
CA ARG A 11 -11.59 -0.73 -30.09
C ARG A 11 -10.33 -1.54 -29.90
N SER A 12 -9.37 -1.15 -30.73
CA SER A 12 -7.99 -1.54 -30.75
C SER A 12 -7.42 -1.42 -29.35
N PHE A 13 -7.19 -2.54 -28.66
CA PHE A 13 -6.35 -2.61 -27.46
C PHE A 13 -4.86 -2.42 -27.82
N SER A 14 -4.55 -1.51 -28.73
CA SER A 14 -3.19 -1.22 -29.16
C SER A 14 -2.92 0.27 -29.02
N LYS A 15 -2.39 0.63 -27.84
CA LYS A 15 -1.27 1.57 -27.68
C LYS A 15 -0.97 1.75 -26.19
N TYR A 16 -0.45 0.70 -25.54
CA TYR A 16 0.61 0.99 -24.56
C TYR A 16 1.88 1.25 -25.36
N ASN A 17 1.96 2.46 -25.90
CA ASN A 17 3.07 2.92 -26.71
C ASN A 17 4.28 3.09 -25.78
N SER A 18 5.16 2.09 -25.79
CA SER A 18 6.42 2.11 -25.09
C SER A 18 7.41 2.93 -25.91
N ASN A 19 7.38 4.26 -25.76
CA ASN A 19 8.47 5.09 -26.24
C ASN A 19 8.84 6.19 -25.23
N LYS A 20 10.15 6.31 -25.02
CA LYS A 20 10.85 6.74 -23.80
C LYS A 20 10.88 8.27 -23.57
N LYS A 21 11.01 8.62 -22.28
CA LYS A 21 11.62 9.83 -21.66
C LYS A 21 10.83 11.16 -21.64
N SER A 22 10.12 11.36 -20.53
CA SER A 22 10.24 12.58 -19.72
C SER A 22 10.28 12.17 -18.24
N THR A 23 11.37 12.45 -17.53
CA THR A 23 11.60 12.04 -16.14
C THR A 23 10.78 12.87 -15.15
N LYS A 24 9.46 12.92 -15.32
CA LYS A 24 8.54 13.68 -14.42
C LYS A 24 8.25 12.94 -13.11
N PHE A 25 8.73 11.70 -12.98
CA PHE A 25 8.50 10.78 -11.86
C PHE A 25 9.82 10.09 -11.50
N PRO A 26 10.53 10.56 -10.46
CA PRO A 26 11.87 10.06 -10.14
C PRO A 26 11.86 8.68 -9.44
N TYR A 27 10.69 8.13 -9.11
CA TYR A 27 10.58 6.94 -8.28
C TYR A 27 9.69 5.85 -8.89
N GLU A 28 9.93 4.62 -8.45
CA GLU A 28 9.15 3.43 -8.82
C GLU A 28 8.29 2.95 -7.64
N CYS A 29 7.02 2.65 -7.90
CA CYS A 29 6.06 2.14 -6.94
C CYS A 29 6.51 0.76 -6.41
N LYS A 30 6.77 0.66 -5.11
CA LYS A 30 7.23 -0.59 -4.47
C LYS A 30 6.20 -1.73 -4.50
N ILE A 31 4.95 -1.43 -4.87
CA ILE A 31 3.85 -2.40 -4.89
C ILE A 31 3.71 -3.02 -6.29
N CYS A 32 3.72 -2.23 -7.36
CA CYS A 32 3.39 -2.73 -8.71
C CYS A 32 4.38 -2.29 -9.81
N GLY A 33 5.45 -1.58 -9.47
CA GLY A 33 6.45 -1.13 -10.44
C GLY A 33 6.05 0.07 -11.31
N ALA A 34 4.82 0.58 -11.18
CA ALA A 34 4.41 1.79 -11.90
C ALA A 34 5.21 3.03 -11.45
N LEU A 35 5.31 4.04 -12.31
CA LEU A 35 5.93 5.32 -11.95
C LEU A 35 5.21 5.99 -10.76
N ALA A 36 6.00 6.60 -9.87
CA ALA A 36 5.53 7.24 -8.66
C ALA A 36 6.20 8.61 -8.46
N ARG A 37 5.42 9.57 -7.93
CA ARG A 37 5.89 10.94 -7.64
C ARG A 37 6.38 11.08 -6.20
N TYR A 38 5.68 10.42 -5.29
CA TYR A 38 5.77 10.67 -3.85
C TYR A 38 5.65 9.37 -3.06
N THR A 39 6.01 9.47 -1.79
CA THR A 39 5.69 8.48 -0.76
C THR A 39 4.26 8.71 -0.26
N TYR A 40 3.50 7.64 -0.11
CA TYR A 40 2.18 7.65 0.52
C TYR A 40 2.15 6.57 1.60
N PHE A 41 1.57 6.90 2.76
CA PHE A 41 1.43 5.95 3.87
C PHE A 41 2.74 5.30 4.32
N GLY A 42 3.90 5.88 4.00
CA GLY A 42 5.23 5.35 4.37
C GLY A 42 6.00 4.60 3.30
N ALA A 43 5.42 4.37 2.11
CA ALA A 43 6.13 3.74 1.00
C ALA A 43 5.98 4.55 -0.29
N VAL A 44 6.99 4.49 -1.17
CA VAL A 44 6.88 5.01 -2.53
C VAL A 44 5.82 4.20 -3.28
N SER A 45 4.73 4.86 -3.69
CA SER A 45 3.62 4.19 -4.37
C SER A 45 2.98 5.07 -5.44
N CYS A 46 2.51 4.46 -6.52
CA CYS A 46 1.68 5.13 -7.53
C CYS A 46 0.28 5.46 -6.98
N ASP A 47 -0.44 6.37 -7.64
CA ASP A 47 -1.76 6.84 -7.18
C ASP A 47 -2.82 5.72 -7.11
N SER A 48 -2.75 4.73 -8.00
CA SER A 48 -3.63 3.55 -7.93
C SER A 48 -3.40 2.73 -6.66
N CYS A 49 -2.14 2.49 -6.27
CA CYS A 49 -1.83 1.75 -5.04
C CYS A 49 -2.11 2.58 -3.78
N LYS A 50 -1.90 3.90 -3.82
CA LYS A 50 -2.35 4.83 -2.78
C LYS A 50 -3.85 4.70 -2.54
N MET A 51 -4.65 4.81 -3.60
CA MET A 51 -6.11 4.78 -3.50
C MET A 51 -6.62 3.41 -3.04
N PHE A 52 -6.04 2.34 -3.59
CA PHE A 52 -6.32 0.98 -3.17
C PHE A 52 -6.03 0.78 -1.68
N PHE A 53 -4.85 1.19 -1.20
CA PHE A 53 -4.49 1.03 0.21
C PHE A 53 -5.45 1.79 1.12
N ARG A 54 -5.76 3.06 0.81
CA ARG A 54 -6.70 3.87 1.60
C ARG A 54 -8.06 3.21 1.79
N ARG A 55 -8.58 2.54 0.74
CA ARG A 55 -9.89 1.88 0.79
C ARG A 55 -9.89 0.55 1.52
N ASN A 56 -8.74 -0.13 1.58
CA ASN A 56 -8.72 -1.54 1.96
C ASN A 56 -7.89 -1.84 3.21
N ALA A 57 -7.06 -0.89 3.67
CA ALA A 57 -6.14 -1.14 4.77
C ALA A 57 -6.85 -1.42 6.11
N GLU A 58 -8.01 -0.84 6.35
CA GLU A 58 -8.81 -1.07 7.57
C GLU A 58 -9.42 -2.48 7.61
N PHE A 59 -9.78 -3.05 6.46
CA PHE A 59 -10.33 -4.40 6.38
C PHE A 59 -9.27 -5.50 6.52
N GLY A 60 -7.98 -5.17 6.36
CA GLY A 60 -6.92 -6.17 6.38
C GLY A 60 -6.86 -7.05 5.12
N GLN A 61 -5.79 -7.83 4.98
CA GLN A 61 -5.59 -8.70 3.80
C GLN A 61 -6.45 -9.97 3.86
N GLU A 62 -6.81 -10.38 5.07
CA GLU A 62 -7.67 -11.52 5.39
C GLU A 62 -9.11 -11.36 4.88
N SER A 63 -9.57 -10.12 4.70
CA SER A 63 -10.87 -9.81 4.09
C SER A 63 -10.93 -10.13 2.59
N PHE A 64 -9.79 -10.47 1.96
CA PHE A 64 -9.72 -10.82 0.55
C PHE A 64 -9.25 -12.26 0.37
N LYS A 65 -9.98 -13.03 -0.43
CA LYS A 65 -9.55 -14.38 -0.81
C LYS A 65 -8.43 -14.32 -1.85
N CYS A 66 -7.38 -15.10 -1.64
CA CYS A 66 -6.39 -15.39 -2.66
C CYS A 66 -6.71 -16.76 -3.30
N HIS A 67 -6.53 -16.86 -4.61
CA HIS A 67 -6.71 -18.12 -5.37
C HIS A 67 -5.38 -18.83 -5.67
N PHE A 68 -4.25 -18.26 -5.26
CA PHE A 68 -2.90 -18.74 -5.59
C PHE A 68 -1.99 -18.70 -4.35
N ASP A 69 -2.49 -19.19 -3.21
CA ASP A 69 -1.74 -19.37 -1.95
C ASP A 69 -1.01 -18.14 -1.40
N GLY A 70 -1.54 -16.93 -1.64
CA GLY A 70 -0.89 -15.71 -1.19
C GLY A 70 0.40 -15.35 -1.93
N ARG A 71 0.75 -16.07 -3.01
CA ARG A 71 2.02 -15.94 -3.75
C ARG A 71 1.93 -15.17 -5.07
N CYS A 72 0.82 -14.48 -5.33
CA CYS A 72 0.64 -13.71 -6.56
C CYS A 72 1.72 -12.63 -6.73
N GLN A 73 2.38 -12.58 -7.89
CA GLN A 73 3.19 -11.43 -8.29
C GLN A 73 2.29 -10.24 -8.64
N VAL A 74 2.58 -9.09 -8.03
CA VAL A 74 1.85 -7.84 -8.24
C VAL A 74 2.69 -6.86 -9.05
N ASN A 75 2.26 -6.61 -10.29
CA ASN A 75 2.87 -5.76 -11.30
C ASN A 75 1.82 -4.79 -11.88
N ILE A 76 2.23 -3.84 -12.74
CA ILE A 76 1.33 -2.81 -13.26
C ILE A 76 0.12 -3.38 -14.02
N HIS A 77 0.30 -4.51 -14.71
CA HIS A 77 -0.74 -5.14 -15.52
C HIS A 77 -1.69 -6.02 -14.71
N ASN A 78 -1.18 -6.75 -13.71
CA ASN A 78 -1.95 -7.78 -13.00
C ASN A 78 -2.34 -7.39 -11.56
N ARG A 79 -2.01 -6.18 -11.09
CA ARG A 79 -2.34 -5.70 -9.73
C ARG A 79 -3.85 -5.65 -9.41
N HIS A 80 -4.73 -5.86 -10.38
CA HIS A 80 -6.17 -5.91 -10.14
C HIS A 80 -6.67 -7.35 -9.88
N ILE A 81 -5.87 -8.38 -10.20
CA ILE A 81 -6.28 -9.79 -10.15
C ILE A 81 -6.46 -10.27 -8.71
N CYS A 82 -5.54 -9.92 -7.80
CA CYS A 82 -5.58 -10.40 -6.43
C CYS A 82 -5.45 -9.25 -5.42
N ALA A 83 -6.58 -8.84 -4.84
CA ALA A 83 -6.62 -7.80 -3.81
C ALA A 83 -5.86 -8.21 -2.55
N SER A 84 -5.97 -9.48 -2.14
CA SER A 84 -5.27 -10.04 -0.97
C SER A 84 -3.75 -9.84 -1.07
N CYS A 85 -3.10 -10.37 -2.12
CA CYS A 85 -1.66 -10.23 -2.30
C CYS A 85 -1.22 -8.78 -2.57
N ARG A 86 -2.07 -7.97 -3.23
CA ARG A 86 -1.78 -6.55 -3.40
C ARG A 86 -1.72 -5.84 -2.06
N LEU A 87 -2.69 -6.07 -1.17
CA LEU A 87 -2.73 -5.46 0.15
C LEU A 87 -1.61 -5.98 1.05
N ALA A 88 -1.34 -7.28 1.00
CA ALA A 88 -0.19 -7.90 1.64
C ALA A 88 1.12 -7.19 1.27
N LYS A 89 1.33 -6.95 -0.03
CA LYS A 89 2.52 -6.26 -0.54
C LYS A 89 2.59 -4.79 -0.11
N CYS A 90 1.45 -4.10 0.01
CA CYS A 90 1.40 -2.74 0.57
C CYS A 90 1.96 -2.72 2.00
N PHE A 91 1.45 -3.58 2.88
CA PHE A 91 1.94 -3.67 4.26
C PHE A 91 3.41 -4.11 4.34
N LYS A 92 3.80 -5.11 3.55
CA LYS A 92 5.20 -5.57 3.45
C LYS A 92 6.17 -4.48 2.98
N SER A 93 5.68 -3.55 2.15
CA SER A 93 6.46 -2.38 1.70
C SER A 93 6.54 -1.25 2.73
N GLY A 94 5.90 -1.41 3.89
CA GLY A 94 5.89 -0.43 4.98
C GLY A 94 4.72 0.55 4.95
N MET A 95 3.66 0.32 4.16
CA MET A 95 2.48 1.18 4.18
C MET A 95 1.70 1.00 5.50
N ARG A 96 1.35 2.10 6.17
CA ARG A 96 0.58 2.13 7.43
C ARG A 96 -0.52 3.21 7.38
N ILE A 97 -1.70 2.89 7.89
CA ILE A 97 -2.88 3.78 7.86
C ILE A 97 -2.62 5.09 8.58
N ASN A 98 -1.96 5.02 9.75
CA ASN A 98 -1.65 6.17 10.60
C ASN A 98 -0.50 7.04 10.09
N MET A 99 0.16 6.68 8.98
CA MET A 99 1.24 7.50 8.43
C MET A 99 0.67 8.51 7.43
N PHE A 100 0.13 9.60 7.99
CA PHE A 100 -0.21 10.79 7.21
C PHE A 100 1.06 11.48 6.71
N ARG A 101 0.94 12.19 5.58
CA ARG A 101 2.08 12.77 4.85
C ARG A 101 2.87 13.74 5.73
N CYS A 102 4.16 13.46 5.97
CA CYS A 102 5.14 14.54 6.03
C CYS A 102 5.52 14.87 4.58
N SER A 103 5.05 16.02 4.11
CA SER A 103 5.44 16.58 2.82
C SER A 103 6.95 16.86 2.78
N ASN A 104 7.57 16.50 1.66
CA ASN A 104 8.86 17.00 1.20
C ASN A 104 10.11 16.67 2.03
N SER A 105 10.19 15.48 2.62
CA SER A 105 11.52 14.91 2.86
C SER A 105 12.05 14.39 1.52
N THR A 106 12.99 15.12 0.92
CA THR A 106 13.95 14.55 -0.03
C THR A 106 14.40 13.19 0.50
N ILE A 107 14.61 12.21 -0.38
CA ILE A 107 15.08 10.87 -0.01
C ILE A 107 16.45 11.02 0.64
N ARG A 108 16.45 11.31 1.94
CA ARG A 108 17.62 11.28 2.80
C ARG A 108 17.85 9.81 3.05
N ASN A 109 18.86 9.27 2.39
CA ASN A 109 19.46 7.98 2.69
C ASN A 109 19.48 7.79 4.22
N LYS A 110 18.57 6.96 4.74
CA LYS A 110 18.56 6.60 6.17
C LYS A 110 19.73 5.65 6.39
N LYS A 111 20.90 6.23 6.66
CA LYS A 111 21.91 5.58 7.50
C LYS A 111 21.21 5.17 8.80
N LYS A 112 21.36 3.90 9.19
CA LYS A 112 20.84 3.34 10.45
C LYS A 112 21.28 4.24 11.62
N THR A 113 20.37 5.01 12.20
CA THR A 113 20.62 5.72 13.47
C THR A 113 19.78 5.07 14.55
N LYS A 114 20.50 4.52 15.54
CA LYS A 114 20.01 3.91 16.78
C LYS A 114 18.89 4.76 17.40
N THR A 115 17.79 4.12 17.73
CA THR A 115 16.74 4.65 18.61
C THR A 115 17.33 4.91 20.00
N LYS A 116 17.37 6.18 20.41
CA LYS A 116 17.47 6.60 21.82
C LYS A 116 16.42 7.67 22.09
N SER A 117 15.58 7.39 23.10
CA SER A 117 14.75 8.29 23.95
C SER A 117 13.76 9.21 23.22
N ILE A 118 12.47 9.23 23.54
CA ILE A 118 11.82 9.77 24.76
C ILE A 118 10.36 9.24 24.66
N SER A 119 9.70 8.63 25.65
CA SER A 119 9.27 9.27 26.89
C SER A 119 8.87 8.22 27.95
N LYS A 120 9.53 8.32 29.10
CA LYS A 120 9.19 7.64 30.35
C LYS A 120 7.93 8.29 30.93
N HIS A 121 6.72 7.75 30.69
CA HIS A 121 5.59 8.03 31.60
C HIS A 121 4.35 7.12 31.54
N LEU A 122 4.31 6.04 30.74
CA LEU A 122 3.10 5.18 30.68
C LEU A 122 3.36 3.67 30.77
N VAL A 123 4.51 3.26 31.32
CA VAL A 123 4.86 1.84 31.48
C VAL A 123 5.09 1.50 32.96
N ASN A 124 4.18 1.95 33.84
CA ASN A 124 4.26 1.64 35.28
C ASN A 124 2.92 1.21 35.91
N VAL A 125 1.94 0.74 35.12
CA VAL A 125 0.63 0.32 35.67
C VAL A 125 0.43 -1.21 35.67
N VAL A 126 1.35 -2.00 35.12
CA VAL A 126 1.18 -3.45 35.06
C VAL A 126 2.43 -4.16 35.57
N LYS A 127 2.50 -4.31 36.90
CA LYS A 127 3.04 -5.46 37.66
C LYS A 127 3.44 -5.02 39.06
N GLN A 128 2.58 -5.30 40.02
CA GLN A 128 2.95 -5.91 41.31
C GLN A 128 1.67 -6.17 42.12
N ASN A 129 1.52 -7.43 42.53
CA ASN A 129 0.72 -7.95 43.67
C ASN A 129 -0.37 -8.97 43.30
N GLN A 130 0.02 -10.26 43.28
CA GLN A 130 -0.73 -11.35 43.92
C GLN A 130 -0.57 -11.14 45.46
N VAL A 131 -1.46 -11.47 46.38
CA VAL A 131 -2.11 -12.76 46.75
C VAL A 131 -3.29 -12.46 47.72
N HIS A 132 -4.15 -13.46 47.95
CA HIS A 132 -5.21 -13.66 48.99
C HIS A 132 -6.64 -13.26 48.56
N MET A 133 -7.51 -14.17 48.08
CA MET A 133 -8.17 -15.33 48.71
C MET A 133 -9.18 -14.97 49.84
N VAL A 134 -10.44 -14.81 49.41
CA VAL A 134 -11.75 -15.16 50.04
C VAL A 134 -12.08 -14.59 51.42
N LYS A 135 -13.14 -13.77 51.49
CA LYS A 135 -14.24 -13.79 52.50
C LYS A 135 -15.16 -12.56 52.30
N ASP A 136 -16.31 -12.78 51.68
CA ASP A 136 -17.49 -11.92 51.84
C ASP A 136 -18.58 -12.73 52.53
N PHE A 137 -19.20 -12.09 53.52
CA PHE A 137 -20.53 -12.39 54.03
C PHE A 137 -21.59 -12.04 52.98
#